data_AF-A0A7I9WEL6-F1
#
_entry.id   AF-A0A7I9WEL6-F1
#
_cell.length_a   1.000
_cell.length_b   1.000
_cell.length_c   1.000
_cell.angle_alpha   90.00
_cell.angle_beta   90.00
_cell.angle_gamma   90.00
#
_symmetry.space_group_name_H-M   'P 1'
#
loop_
_entity.id
_entity.type
_entity.pdbx_description
1 polymer ?
#
loop_
_entity_poly.entity_id
_entity_poly.type
_entity_poly.pdbx_seq_one_letter_code
_entity_poly.pdbx_strand_id
1 'polypeptide(L)'
;MAAPQVTEIPEVTEAPKPVSVRIAPGPDQRDVAPADEVLVTATSGTLADVVMINESGRQVHGVLSPDRDRWTPAEPLGYGRTYTLTATARGADAGLVTRTSTFSTAVPEQQASVSLRTTLGSRLTDGASYGVGTVVVAQFDTDIADRAAAERQLKVTTTPAVQGAWMWINDRKAHWRPREYFPAGTKVSVNADIYGVDLGGGVYGLEDSAVDFVIGRKHVSIADDTTKQVSVFVDDKLVRTMPTSMGRGGTTTVGGNTIAFWTQPGIYTVQEKANPVLMDSSTYGLPTSASSGYKVSVAHAVRISPDGIYLHEREGTVWAQGSQNVSAGCLNLSAENAEWFYELAQPGDVVEVRNTGGAPLQQWQNGDWSVPWDTWLAGSALHQLTNR
;
A
#
# COMPACT_ATOMS: atom_id res chain seq x y z
N MET A 1 -60.53 59.22 -17.22
CA MET A 1 -59.15 58.88 -16.84
C MET A 1 -58.79 57.58 -17.54
N ALA A 2 -58.03 57.66 -18.63
CA ALA A 2 -57.48 56.50 -19.34
C ALA A 2 -55.96 56.54 -19.18
N ALA A 3 -55.37 55.38 -18.86
CA ALA A 3 -54.01 55.22 -18.37
C ALA A 3 -52.93 55.69 -19.37
N PRO A 4 -51.75 56.14 -18.88
CA PRO A 4 -50.64 56.48 -19.73
C PRO A 4 -50.06 55.22 -20.40
N GLN A 5 -49.76 55.33 -21.69
CA GLN A 5 -49.00 54.34 -22.45
C GLN A 5 -47.59 54.25 -21.86
N VAL A 6 -47.24 53.08 -21.34
CA VAL A 6 -45.86 52.75 -20.97
C VAL A 6 -45.10 52.47 -22.26
N THR A 7 -44.18 53.35 -22.60
CA THR A 7 -43.23 53.16 -23.70
C THR A 7 -42.23 52.08 -23.26
N GLU A 8 -42.36 50.89 -23.83
CA GLU A 8 -41.39 49.80 -23.65
C GLU A 8 -40.06 50.23 -24.28
N ILE A 9 -39.02 50.37 -23.47
CA ILE A 9 -37.66 50.60 -23.94
C ILE A 9 -37.20 49.26 -24.54
N PRO A 10 -36.69 49.21 -25.78
CA PRO A 10 -36.20 47.95 -26.34
C PRO A 10 -35.07 47.45 -25.44
N GLU A 11 -35.24 46.24 -24.92
CA GLU A 11 -34.22 45.51 -24.19
C GLU A 11 -33.02 45.36 -25.14
N VAL A 12 -31.89 45.98 -24.77
CA VAL A 12 -30.65 45.84 -25.51
C VAL A 12 -30.16 44.42 -25.27
N THR A 13 -30.59 43.48 -26.11
CA THR A 13 -29.99 42.15 -26.17
C THR A 13 -28.49 42.32 -26.41
N GLU A 14 -27.69 42.04 -25.36
CA GLU A 14 -26.24 41.99 -25.43
C GLU A 14 -25.84 41.11 -26.62
N ALA A 15 -24.98 41.62 -27.51
CA ALA A 15 -24.55 40.87 -28.69
C ALA A 15 -23.94 39.53 -28.25
N PRO A 16 -24.27 38.41 -28.94
CA PRO A 16 -23.77 37.09 -28.55
C PRO A 16 -22.24 37.11 -28.50
N LYS A 17 -21.67 36.70 -27.36
CA LYS A 17 -20.21 36.63 -27.17
C LYS A 17 -19.64 35.62 -28.18
N PRO A 18 -18.50 35.92 -28.83
CA PRO A 18 -17.89 35.00 -29.78
C PRO A 18 -17.47 33.70 -29.07
N VAL A 19 -17.69 32.57 -29.74
CA VAL A 19 -17.24 31.26 -29.23
C VAL A 19 -15.72 31.24 -29.11
N SER A 20 -15.23 30.68 -28.00
CA SER A 20 -13.80 30.45 -27.79
C SER A 20 -13.55 28.99 -27.46
N VAL A 21 -12.41 28.47 -27.92
CA VAL A 21 -11.97 27.10 -27.66
C VAL A 21 -10.62 27.16 -26.97
N ARG A 22 -10.53 26.49 -25.82
CA ARG A 22 -9.29 26.26 -25.10
C ARG A 22 -8.93 24.78 -25.21
N ILE A 23 -7.67 24.51 -25.52
CA ILE A 23 -7.09 23.17 -25.51
C ILE A 23 -5.97 23.18 -24.47
N ALA A 24 -5.98 22.21 -23.56
CA ALA A 24 -4.87 21.84 -22.71
C ALA A 24 -4.52 20.37 -23.01
N PRO A 25 -3.25 20.00 -23.21
CA PRO A 25 -2.04 20.83 -23.25
C PRO A 25 -2.03 21.88 -24.37
N GLY A 26 -1.27 22.97 -24.16
CA GLY A 26 -1.13 24.04 -25.14
C GLY A 26 -0.30 23.62 -26.37
N PRO A 27 -0.32 24.42 -27.44
CA PRO A 27 0.46 24.12 -28.64
C PRO A 27 1.96 24.10 -28.34
N ASP A 28 2.65 23.15 -28.97
CA ASP A 28 4.08 22.86 -28.87
C ASP A 28 4.59 22.53 -27.46
N GLN A 29 3.69 22.23 -26.52
CA GLN A 29 4.06 21.79 -25.19
C GLN A 29 4.76 20.42 -25.27
N ARG A 30 5.84 20.26 -24.50
CA ARG A 30 6.64 19.04 -24.44
C ARG A 30 6.61 18.47 -23.03
N ASP A 31 7.02 17.21 -22.93
CA ASP A 31 7.18 16.48 -21.67
C ASP A 31 5.93 16.48 -20.81
N VAL A 32 4.76 16.45 -21.45
CA VAL A 32 3.45 16.34 -20.76
C VAL A 32 3.36 14.96 -20.12
N ALA A 33 3.01 14.88 -18.83
CA ALA A 33 2.78 13.59 -18.21
C ALA A 33 1.59 12.89 -18.90
N PRO A 34 1.69 11.60 -19.27
CA PRO A 34 0.60 10.94 -19.98
C PRO A 34 -0.72 10.82 -19.20
N ALA A 35 -0.67 11.02 -17.88
CA ALA A 35 -1.84 11.08 -17.01
C ALA A 35 -2.33 12.52 -16.73
N ASP A 36 -1.65 13.55 -17.24
CA ASP A 36 -2.15 14.92 -17.15
C ASP A 36 -3.47 15.06 -17.93
N GLU A 37 -4.40 15.84 -17.39
CA GLU A 37 -5.71 16.04 -17.99
C GLU A 37 -5.60 16.78 -19.34
N VAL A 38 -5.73 16.03 -20.43
CA VAL A 38 -6.06 16.62 -21.73
C VAL A 38 -7.53 17.03 -21.70
N LEU A 39 -7.76 18.32 -21.83
CA LEU A 39 -9.08 18.92 -21.75
C LEU A 39 -9.27 19.93 -22.88
N VAL A 40 -10.36 19.77 -23.63
CA VAL A 40 -10.88 20.78 -24.53
C VAL A 40 -12.09 21.43 -23.88
N THR A 41 -12.16 22.75 -23.92
CA THR A 41 -13.32 23.50 -23.42
C THR A 41 -13.77 24.52 -24.46
N ALA A 42 -15.07 24.54 -24.76
CA ALA A 42 -15.73 25.60 -25.50
C ALA A 42 -16.42 26.57 -24.53
N THR A 43 -16.26 27.88 -24.73
CA THR A 43 -17.01 28.92 -24.01
C THR A 43 -17.86 29.70 -25.00
N SER A 44 -19.07 30.08 -24.61
CA SER A 44 -20.04 30.78 -25.49
C SER A 44 -20.40 30.00 -26.76
N GLY A 45 -20.41 28.67 -26.68
CA GLY A 45 -20.73 27.77 -27.79
C GLY A 45 -20.60 26.30 -27.39
N THR A 46 -20.69 25.39 -28.37
CA THR A 46 -20.57 23.94 -28.16
C THR A 46 -19.53 23.33 -29.09
N LEU A 47 -18.86 22.27 -28.65
CA LEU A 47 -17.95 21.47 -29.45
C LEU A 47 -18.76 20.70 -30.50
N ALA A 48 -18.44 20.98 -31.77
CA ALA A 48 -19.04 20.33 -32.93
C ALA A 48 -18.27 19.06 -33.29
N ASP A 49 -16.93 19.13 -33.30
CA ASP A 49 -16.05 18.02 -33.64
C ASP A 49 -14.73 18.14 -32.86
N VAL A 50 -14.22 17.01 -32.36
CA VAL A 50 -12.94 16.94 -31.65
C VAL A 50 -12.22 15.66 -32.09
N VAL A 51 -11.05 15.84 -32.69
CA VAL A 51 -10.23 14.76 -33.23
C VAL A 51 -8.84 14.85 -32.63
N MET A 52 -8.43 13.79 -31.95
CA MET A 52 -7.07 13.62 -31.43
C MET A 52 -6.40 12.44 -32.13
N ILE A 53 -5.22 12.67 -32.70
CA ILE A 53 -4.42 11.61 -33.34
C ILE A 53 -3.01 11.59 -32.77
N ASN A 54 -2.35 10.44 -32.80
CA ASN A 54 -0.92 10.33 -32.53
C ASN A 54 -0.08 10.52 -33.81
N GLU A 55 1.24 10.42 -33.70
CA GLU A 55 2.19 10.56 -34.81
C GLU A 55 2.03 9.52 -35.92
N SER A 56 1.38 8.38 -35.64
CA SER A 56 1.09 7.34 -36.63
C SER A 56 -0.29 7.47 -37.27
N GLY A 57 -1.04 8.54 -36.95
CA GLY A 57 -2.39 8.78 -37.44
C GLY A 57 -3.49 7.94 -36.76
N ARG A 58 -3.16 7.21 -35.68
CA ARG A 58 -4.15 6.50 -34.86
C ARG A 58 -4.94 7.52 -34.05
N GLN A 59 -6.26 7.46 -34.16
CA GLN A 59 -7.16 8.28 -33.37
C GLN A 59 -7.18 7.81 -31.90
N VAL A 60 -7.12 8.76 -30.98
CA VAL A 60 -7.38 8.57 -29.55
C VAL A 60 -8.86 8.84 -29.33
N HIS A 61 -9.57 7.86 -28.77
CA HIS A 61 -10.99 8.04 -28.48
C HIS A 61 -11.17 8.97 -27.27
N GLY A 62 -12.26 9.74 -27.26
CA GLY A 62 -12.58 10.61 -26.13
C GLY A 62 -14.07 10.78 -25.91
N VAL A 63 -14.41 11.30 -24.75
CA VAL A 63 -15.77 11.51 -24.27
C VAL A 63 -16.08 12.99 -24.35
N LEU A 64 -17.23 13.32 -24.94
CA LEU A 64 -17.80 14.66 -24.94
C LEU A 64 -18.83 14.76 -23.80
N SER A 65 -18.80 15.87 -23.06
CA SER A 65 -19.78 16.13 -22.01
C SER A 65 -21.21 16.26 -22.59
N PRO A 66 -22.26 16.00 -21.80
CA PRO A 66 -23.65 16.06 -22.29
C PRO A 66 -24.06 17.44 -22.84
N ASP A 67 -23.56 18.51 -22.24
CA ASP A 67 -23.69 19.90 -22.66
C ASP A 67 -22.77 20.28 -23.83
N ARG A 68 -21.88 19.36 -24.24
CA ARG A 68 -20.96 19.50 -25.36
C ARG A 68 -20.00 20.66 -25.23
N ASP A 69 -19.72 21.13 -24.03
CA ASP A 69 -18.77 22.21 -23.78
C ASP A 69 -17.37 21.68 -23.44
N ARG A 70 -17.23 20.38 -23.12
CA ARG A 70 -15.97 19.75 -22.72
C ARG A 70 -15.72 18.42 -23.41
N TRP A 71 -14.46 18.14 -23.70
CA TRP A 71 -14.00 16.84 -24.19
C TRP A 71 -12.72 16.40 -23.49
N THR A 72 -12.60 15.11 -23.19
CA THR A 72 -11.40 14.48 -22.63
C THR A 72 -11.13 13.13 -23.31
N PRO A 73 -9.88 12.65 -23.37
CA PRO A 73 -9.57 11.29 -23.80
C PRO A 73 -10.31 10.25 -22.94
N ALA A 74 -10.63 9.11 -23.55
CA ALA A 74 -11.28 7.96 -22.92
C ALA A 74 -10.28 6.83 -22.60
N GLU A 75 -9.02 7.00 -23.00
CA GLU A 75 -7.92 6.08 -22.74
C GLU A 75 -6.69 6.89 -22.30
N PRO A 76 -5.82 6.33 -21.43
CA PRO A 76 -4.56 6.98 -21.06
C PRO A 76 -3.68 7.21 -22.30
N LEU A 77 -2.95 8.32 -22.31
CA LEU A 77 -1.98 8.59 -23.36
C LEU A 77 -0.73 7.74 -23.16
N GLY A 78 0.01 7.45 -24.23
CA GLY A 78 1.28 6.73 -24.11
C GLY A 78 2.46 7.67 -23.91
N TYR A 79 3.51 7.20 -23.23
CA TYR A 79 4.82 7.87 -23.12
C TYR A 79 5.52 8.02 -24.47
N GLY A 80 6.29 9.10 -24.63
CA GLY A 80 7.13 9.38 -25.79
C GLY A 80 6.37 9.51 -27.10
N ARG A 81 5.11 9.93 -27.03
CA ARG A 81 4.21 10.13 -28.19
C ARG A 81 4.03 11.60 -28.49
N THR A 82 3.73 11.90 -29.76
CA THR A 82 3.29 13.23 -30.17
C THR A 82 1.83 13.14 -30.58
N TYR A 83 1.01 14.02 -30.00
CA TYR A 83 -0.41 14.08 -30.29
C TYR A 83 -0.77 15.40 -30.96
N THR A 84 -1.68 15.35 -31.93
CA THR A 84 -2.32 16.51 -32.53
C THR A 84 -3.82 16.45 -32.23
N LEU A 85 -4.30 17.43 -31.49
CA LEU A 85 -5.70 17.62 -31.12
C LEU A 85 -6.29 18.79 -31.91
N THR A 86 -7.31 18.52 -32.71
CA THR A 86 -8.07 19.54 -33.45
C THR A 86 -9.49 19.58 -32.91
N ALA A 87 -9.93 20.75 -32.44
CA ALA A 87 -11.25 20.98 -31.90
C ALA A 87 -11.95 22.09 -32.68
N THR A 88 -13.17 21.81 -33.13
CA THR A 88 -14.06 22.75 -33.79
C THR A 88 -15.27 23.01 -32.89
N ALA A 89 -15.48 24.27 -32.52
CA ALA A 89 -16.67 24.70 -31.79
C ALA A 89 -17.58 25.57 -32.64
N ARG A 90 -18.86 25.55 -32.32
CA ARG A 90 -19.92 26.35 -32.93
C ARG A 90 -20.47 27.35 -31.91
N GLY A 91 -20.46 28.63 -32.27
CA GLY A 91 -21.04 29.71 -31.48
C GLY A 91 -22.56 29.83 -31.65
N ALA A 92 -23.17 30.64 -30.79
CA ALA A 92 -24.60 30.94 -30.85
C ALA A 92 -25.01 31.69 -32.14
N ASP A 93 -24.06 32.37 -32.77
CA ASP A 93 -24.18 33.04 -34.07
C ASP A 93 -23.98 32.08 -35.27
N ALA A 94 -23.88 30.77 -35.00
CA ALA A 94 -23.53 29.71 -35.95
C ALA A 94 -22.12 29.82 -36.56
N GLY A 95 -21.26 30.72 -36.07
CA GLY A 95 -19.85 30.79 -36.44
C GLY A 95 -19.08 29.55 -35.99
N LEU A 96 -18.15 29.07 -36.81
CA LEU A 96 -17.25 27.97 -36.47
C LEU A 96 -15.86 28.51 -36.09
N VAL A 97 -15.31 28.01 -34.99
CA VAL A 97 -13.92 28.26 -34.59
C VAL A 97 -13.21 26.94 -34.46
N THR A 98 -12.14 26.77 -35.24
CA THR A 98 -11.25 25.62 -35.13
C THR A 98 -9.95 26.03 -34.43
N ARG A 99 -9.49 25.18 -33.52
CA ARG A 99 -8.20 25.26 -32.85
C ARG A 99 -7.49 23.93 -32.96
N THR A 100 -6.19 23.99 -33.14
CA THR A 100 -5.32 22.82 -33.16
C THR A 100 -4.22 23.02 -32.13
N SER A 101 -3.92 21.98 -31.38
CA SER A 101 -2.79 21.89 -30.46
C SER A 101 -2.00 20.63 -30.79
N THR A 102 -0.69 20.76 -30.94
CA THR A 102 0.22 19.61 -31.03
C THR A 102 1.11 19.63 -29.81
N PHE A 103 1.25 18.50 -29.11
CA PHE A 103 2.10 18.39 -27.92
C PHE A 103 2.76 17.01 -27.85
N SER A 104 3.85 16.90 -27.10
CA SER A 104 4.52 15.62 -26.85
C SER A 104 4.44 15.23 -25.38
N THR A 105 4.31 13.93 -25.13
CA THR A 105 4.35 13.35 -23.78
C THR A 105 5.78 13.07 -23.32
N ALA A 106 5.97 12.98 -22.00
CA ALA A 106 7.25 12.69 -21.38
C ALA A 106 7.90 11.41 -21.95
N VAL A 107 9.22 11.41 -22.03
CA VAL A 107 10.05 10.25 -22.37
C VAL A 107 10.83 9.84 -21.12
N PRO A 108 10.37 8.83 -20.37
CA PRO A 108 11.04 8.40 -19.15
C PRO A 108 12.42 7.79 -19.47
N GLU A 109 13.40 8.03 -18.59
CA GLU A 109 14.65 7.26 -18.61
C GLU A 109 14.41 5.82 -18.12
N GLN A 110 13.51 5.69 -17.13
CA GLN A 110 13.05 4.43 -16.58
C GLN A 110 11.57 4.54 -16.20
N GLN A 111 10.88 3.40 -16.17
CA GLN A 111 9.54 3.31 -15.60
C GLN A 111 9.55 2.42 -14.36
N ALA A 112 8.77 2.79 -13.34
CA ALA A 112 8.65 2.06 -12.08
C ALA A 112 7.28 1.38 -11.98
N SER A 113 7.25 0.11 -11.60
CA SER A 113 6.01 -0.56 -11.16
C SER A 113 5.89 -0.52 -9.64
N VAL A 114 4.67 -0.50 -9.13
CA VAL A 114 4.37 -0.61 -7.70
C VAL A 114 3.53 -1.84 -7.43
N SER A 115 3.87 -2.56 -6.36
CA SER A 115 3.13 -3.75 -5.93
C SER A 115 2.71 -3.62 -4.47
N LEU A 116 1.42 -3.89 -4.22
CA LEU A 116 0.81 -3.83 -2.90
C LEU A 116 0.93 -5.19 -2.19
N ARG A 117 1.63 -5.20 -1.04
CA ARG A 117 2.12 -6.41 -0.38
C ARG A 117 1.89 -6.38 1.14
N THR A 118 2.09 -7.54 1.75
CA THR A 118 2.27 -7.72 3.20
C THR A 118 3.73 -7.47 3.59
N THR A 119 4.02 -7.41 4.89
CA THR A 119 5.40 -7.20 5.42
C THR A 119 6.38 -8.31 5.03
N LEU A 120 5.89 -9.54 4.78
CA LEU A 120 6.71 -10.65 4.27
C LEU A 120 7.01 -10.54 2.76
N GLY A 121 6.34 -9.63 2.06
CA GLY A 121 6.48 -9.42 0.62
C GLY A 121 5.52 -10.24 -0.24
N SER A 122 4.62 -11.03 0.34
CA SER A 122 3.51 -11.64 -0.42
C SER A 122 2.53 -10.57 -0.89
N ARG A 123 2.01 -10.69 -2.12
CA ARG A 123 1.00 -9.74 -2.64
C ARG A 123 -0.25 -9.77 -1.77
N LEU A 124 -0.82 -8.60 -1.51
CA LEU A 124 -2.17 -8.50 -0.97
C LEU A 124 -3.14 -9.06 -2.03
N THR A 125 -4.18 -9.74 -1.57
CA THR A 125 -5.13 -10.45 -2.44
C THR A 125 -6.48 -9.76 -2.34
N ASP A 126 -7.07 -9.47 -3.51
CA ASP A 126 -8.37 -8.83 -3.60
C ASP A 126 -9.47 -9.69 -2.95
N GLY A 127 -10.33 -9.05 -2.16
CA GLY A 127 -11.40 -9.69 -1.39
C GLY A 127 -10.95 -10.56 -0.22
N ALA A 128 -9.65 -10.65 0.08
CA ALA A 128 -9.15 -11.47 1.19
C ALA A 128 -9.48 -10.86 2.57
N SER A 129 -9.37 -11.69 3.61
CA SER A 129 -9.47 -11.27 5.01
C SER A 129 -8.10 -11.33 5.67
N TYR A 130 -7.75 -10.29 6.42
CA TYR A 130 -6.49 -10.19 7.18
C TYR A 130 -6.74 -9.79 8.64
N GLY A 131 -5.77 -10.04 9.51
CA GLY A 131 -5.85 -9.68 10.92
C GLY A 131 -5.71 -8.18 11.20
N VAL A 132 -6.10 -7.77 12.40
CA VAL A 132 -6.19 -6.35 12.81
C VAL A 132 -4.85 -5.59 12.83
N GLY A 133 -3.72 -6.31 12.81
CA GLY A 133 -2.37 -5.75 12.76
C GLY A 133 -1.81 -5.64 11.35
N THR A 134 -2.61 -5.85 10.30
CA THR A 134 -2.13 -5.79 8.91
C THR A 134 -1.40 -4.48 8.61
N VAL A 135 -0.27 -4.56 7.92
CA VAL A 135 0.48 -3.41 7.41
C VAL A 135 0.51 -3.52 5.89
N VAL A 136 0.12 -2.45 5.22
CA VAL A 136 0.12 -2.37 3.75
C VAL A 136 1.50 -1.93 3.30
N VAL A 137 2.10 -2.66 2.36
CA VAL A 137 3.42 -2.33 1.81
C VAL A 137 3.28 -1.94 0.35
N ALA A 138 3.63 -0.70 0.01
CA ALA A 138 3.87 -0.29 -1.37
C ALA A 138 5.35 -0.56 -1.69
N GLN A 139 5.59 -1.55 -2.56
CA GLN A 139 6.92 -1.93 -3.00
C GLN A 139 7.13 -1.60 -4.48
N PHE A 140 8.05 -0.68 -4.73
CA PHE A 140 8.54 -0.30 -6.04
C PHE A 140 9.65 -1.26 -6.51
N ASP A 141 9.78 -1.47 -7.81
CA ASP A 141 10.84 -2.29 -8.41
C ASP A 141 12.17 -1.55 -8.61
N THR A 142 12.14 -0.21 -8.61
CA THR A 142 13.30 0.69 -8.66
C THR A 142 13.32 1.68 -7.50
N ASP A 143 14.44 2.38 -7.34
CA ASP A 143 14.61 3.43 -6.32
C ASP A 143 13.79 4.67 -6.68
N ILE A 144 13.09 5.23 -5.70
CA ILE A 144 12.22 6.39 -5.86
C ILE A 144 12.91 7.64 -5.28
N ALA A 145 13.28 8.56 -6.17
CA ALA A 145 13.98 9.79 -5.80
C ALA A 145 13.02 10.81 -5.15
N ASP A 146 11.84 11.02 -5.74
CA ASP A 146 10.77 11.87 -5.16
C ASP A 146 9.71 11.01 -4.46
N ARG A 147 10.04 10.62 -3.23
CA ARG A 147 9.16 9.89 -2.34
C ARG A 147 7.86 10.64 -2.02
N ALA A 148 7.89 11.98 -2.02
CA ALA A 148 6.69 12.78 -1.77
C ALA A 148 5.73 12.75 -2.97
N ALA A 149 6.26 12.81 -4.20
CA ALA A 149 5.46 12.61 -5.41
C ALA A 149 4.81 11.22 -5.44
N ALA A 150 5.58 10.18 -5.13
CA ALA A 150 5.07 8.82 -5.03
C ALA A 150 3.99 8.67 -3.94
N GLU A 151 4.27 9.13 -2.71
CA GLU A 151 3.36 8.95 -1.57
C GLU A 151 2.02 9.66 -1.76
N ARG A 152 1.95 10.80 -2.47
CA ARG A 152 0.67 11.47 -2.80
C ARG A 152 -0.26 10.60 -3.62
N GLN A 153 0.27 9.63 -4.36
CA GLN A 153 -0.49 8.71 -5.18
C GLN A 153 -0.86 7.42 -4.45
N LEU A 154 -0.31 7.19 -3.26
CA LEU A 154 -0.60 6.04 -2.42
C LEU A 154 -1.76 6.35 -1.47
N LYS A 155 -2.98 5.99 -1.88
CA LYS A 155 -4.22 6.27 -1.15
C LYS A 155 -4.71 5.02 -0.43
N VAL A 156 -4.93 5.13 0.88
CA VAL A 156 -5.59 4.10 1.68
C VAL A 156 -6.90 4.65 2.21
N THR A 157 -8.01 4.06 1.77
CA THR A 157 -9.36 4.40 2.20
C THR A 157 -9.89 3.30 3.11
N THR A 158 -10.52 3.66 4.23
CA THR A 158 -11.04 2.69 5.20
C THR A 158 -12.49 2.96 5.56
N THR A 159 -13.27 1.91 5.82
CA THR A 159 -14.65 2.03 6.31
C THR A 159 -14.87 1.03 7.45
N PRO A 160 -15.09 1.49 8.69
CA PRO A 160 -15.07 2.89 9.14
C PRO A 160 -13.71 3.56 8.95
N ALA A 161 -13.71 4.89 8.82
CA ALA A 161 -12.48 5.66 8.60
C ALA A 161 -11.55 5.60 9.81
N VAL A 162 -10.29 5.22 9.59
CA VAL A 162 -9.22 5.27 10.59
C VAL A 162 -8.05 6.12 10.07
N GLN A 163 -7.45 6.90 10.96
CA GLN A 163 -6.27 7.69 10.61
C GLN A 163 -5.02 6.81 10.58
N GLY A 164 -4.30 6.83 9.46
CA GLY A 164 -3.02 6.17 9.30
C GLY A 164 -1.99 7.07 8.63
N ALA A 165 -0.79 6.54 8.43
CA ALA A 165 0.29 7.24 7.75
C ALA A 165 1.21 6.23 7.07
N TRP A 166 1.86 6.68 5.99
CA TRP A 166 2.97 5.96 5.39
C TRP A 166 4.26 6.20 6.17
N MET A 167 5.18 5.24 6.13
CA MET A 167 6.56 5.35 6.57
C MET A 167 7.46 4.72 5.51
N TRP A 168 8.42 5.49 5.00
CA TRP A 168 9.42 4.96 4.07
C TRP A 168 10.49 4.18 4.81
N ILE A 169 10.61 2.90 4.47
CA ILE A 169 11.57 1.96 5.08
C ILE A 169 12.93 2.04 4.36
N ASN A 170 12.89 2.30 3.06
CA ASN A 170 14.04 2.53 2.18
C ASN A 170 13.54 3.21 0.89
N ASP A 171 14.42 3.37 -0.10
CA ASP A 171 14.10 4.03 -1.39
C ASP A 171 13.04 3.30 -2.24
N ARG A 172 12.66 2.07 -1.88
CA ARG A 172 11.71 1.23 -2.67
C ARG A 172 10.47 0.79 -1.91
N LYS A 173 10.40 1.03 -0.60
CA LYS A 173 9.31 0.49 0.24
C LYS A 173 8.76 1.55 1.16
N ALA A 174 7.45 1.77 1.05
CA ALA A 174 6.67 2.52 2.02
C ALA A 174 5.67 1.55 2.70
N HIS A 175 5.59 1.61 4.02
CA HIS A 175 4.64 0.83 4.81
C HIS A 175 3.55 1.75 5.34
N TRP A 176 2.30 1.30 5.35
CA TRP A 176 1.16 2.03 5.90
C TRP A 176 0.47 1.25 6.98
N ARG A 177 0.16 1.93 8.08
CA ARG A 177 -0.72 1.41 9.14
C ARG A 177 -1.49 2.54 9.84
N PRO A 178 -2.63 2.22 10.46
CA PRO A 178 -3.27 3.13 11.40
C PRO A 178 -2.46 3.29 12.69
N ARG A 179 -2.79 4.32 13.47
CA ARG A 179 -2.14 4.55 14.78
C ARG A 179 -2.33 3.38 15.74
N GLU A 180 -3.55 2.87 15.79
CA GLU A 180 -3.97 1.71 16.58
C GLU A 180 -4.36 0.57 15.63
N TYR A 181 -4.47 -0.66 16.13
CA TYR A 181 -4.93 -1.79 15.31
C TYR A 181 -6.28 -1.48 14.66
N PHE A 182 -6.49 -2.01 13.45
CA PHE A 182 -7.75 -1.83 12.76
C PHE A 182 -8.94 -2.35 13.58
N PRO A 183 -10.09 -1.65 13.54
CA PRO A 183 -11.35 -2.24 13.99
C PRO A 183 -11.69 -3.48 13.16
N ALA A 184 -12.19 -4.53 13.81
CA ALA A 184 -12.67 -5.72 13.12
C ALA A 184 -13.81 -5.37 12.15
N GLY A 185 -13.82 -6.00 10.97
CA GLY A 185 -14.79 -5.74 9.90
C GLY A 185 -14.49 -4.51 9.04
N THR A 186 -13.38 -3.79 9.28
CA THR A 186 -12.99 -2.64 8.46
C THR A 186 -12.75 -3.07 7.02
N LYS A 187 -13.37 -2.38 6.07
CA LYS A 187 -13.04 -2.51 4.64
C LYS A 187 -11.87 -1.59 4.33
N VAL A 188 -10.88 -2.08 3.61
CA VAL A 188 -9.68 -1.34 3.23
C VAL A 188 -9.54 -1.37 1.72
N SER A 189 -9.46 -0.19 1.11
CA SER A 189 -9.14 -0.01 -0.30
C SER A 189 -7.80 0.71 -0.42
N VAL A 190 -6.86 0.12 -1.14
CA VAL A 190 -5.53 0.70 -1.37
C VAL A 190 -5.37 0.92 -2.87
N ASN A 191 -5.06 2.16 -3.24
CA ASN A 191 -4.86 2.57 -4.63
C ASN A 191 -3.48 3.25 -4.73
N ALA A 192 -2.73 2.89 -5.76
CA ALA A 192 -1.44 3.47 -6.10
C ALA A 192 -1.54 3.99 -7.55
N ASP A 193 -1.97 5.24 -7.68
CA ASP A 193 -2.30 5.90 -8.96
C ASP A 193 -1.03 6.54 -9.56
N ILE A 194 0.00 5.74 -9.84
CA ILE A 194 1.32 6.25 -10.22
C ILE A 194 1.51 6.42 -11.73
N TYR A 195 0.60 5.92 -12.57
CA TYR A 195 0.73 6.05 -14.02
C TYR A 195 0.87 7.52 -14.42
N GLY A 196 1.83 7.82 -15.30
CA GLY A 196 2.05 9.19 -15.76
C GLY A 196 2.81 10.07 -14.76
N VAL A 197 2.97 9.66 -13.50
CA VAL A 197 3.54 10.51 -12.45
C VAL A 197 5.07 10.51 -12.52
N ASP A 198 5.66 11.70 -12.47
CA ASP A 198 7.11 11.88 -12.30
C ASP A 198 7.48 11.52 -10.85
N LEU A 199 8.26 10.45 -10.70
CA LEU A 199 8.74 9.93 -9.42
C LEU A 199 10.18 10.40 -9.11
N GLY A 200 10.67 11.36 -9.89
CA GLY A 200 11.99 11.99 -9.76
C GLY A 200 13.09 11.22 -10.49
N GLY A 201 14.16 11.93 -10.88
CA GLY A 201 15.35 11.33 -11.47
C GLY A 201 15.10 10.65 -12.83
N GLY A 202 14.12 11.11 -13.60
CA GLY A 202 13.76 10.52 -14.90
C GLY A 202 12.91 9.25 -14.80
N VAL A 203 12.50 8.85 -13.59
CA VAL A 203 11.63 7.71 -13.33
C VAL A 203 10.18 8.14 -13.37
N TYR A 204 9.36 7.46 -14.17
CA TYR A 204 7.92 7.66 -14.21
C TYR A 204 7.14 6.40 -13.83
N GLY A 205 5.94 6.52 -13.27
CA GLY A 205 5.13 5.34 -12.96
C GLY A 205 4.65 4.60 -14.21
N LEU A 206 4.82 3.29 -14.23
CA LEU A 206 4.52 2.42 -15.36
C LEU A 206 3.02 2.12 -15.50
N GLU A 207 2.37 1.87 -14.37
CA GLU A 207 0.98 1.42 -14.27
C GLU A 207 0.43 1.66 -12.86
N ASP A 208 -0.89 1.80 -12.75
CA ASP A 208 -1.58 1.89 -11.46
C ASP A 208 -1.74 0.50 -10.82
N SER A 209 -1.86 0.47 -9.49
CA SER A 209 -2.14 -0.76 -8.74
C SER A 209 -3.22 -0.53 -7.69
N ALA A 210 -4.13 -1.48 -7.52
CA ALA A 210 -5.16 -1.42 -6.51
C ALA A 210 -5.41 -2.78 -5.85
N VAL A 211 -5.90 -2.76 -4.61
CA VAL A 211 -6.40 -3.96 -3.91
C VAL A 211 -7.45 -3.57 -2.86
N ASP A 212 -8.52 -4.34 -2.79
CA ASP A 212 -9.53 -4.24 -1.74
C ASP A 212 -9.49 -5.46 -0.83
N PHE A 213 -9.58 -5.27 0.48
CA PHE A 213 -9.62 -6.38 1.44
C PHE A 213 -10.43 -6.01 2.70
N VAL A 214 -10.67 -7.01 3.55
CA VAL A 214 -11.40 -6.82 4.82
C VAL A 214 -10.51 -7.18 6.01
N ILE A 215 -10.72 -6.49 7.12
CA ILE A 215 -10.14 -6.84 8.40
C ILE A 215 -11.06 -7.86 9.09
N GLY A 216 -10.52 -9.02 9.43
CA GLY A 216 -11.23 -10.09 10.13
C GLY A 216 -11.44 -9.80 11.62
N ARG A 217 -11.70 -10.86 12.39
CA ARG A 217 -11.85 -10.76 13.86
C ARG A 217 -10.54 -10.34 14.51
N LYS A 218 -10.64 -9.75 15.70
CA LYS A 218 -9.47 -9.31 16.45
C LYS A 218 -8.81 -10.50 17.13
N HIS A 219 -7.71 -11.01 16.58
CA HIS A 219 -6.86 -11.99 17.24
C HIS A 219 -5.59 -11.32 17.76
N VAL A 220 -5.36 -11.43 19.06
CA VAL A 220 -4.15 -10.95 19.73
C VAL A 220 -3.62 -12.05 20.63
N SER A 221 -2.36 -12.43 20.45
CA SER A 221 -1.68 -13.41 21.29
C SER A 221 -0.56 -12.75 22.07
N ILE A 222 -0.53 -12.94 23.38
CA ILE A 222 0.48 -12.35 24.26
C ILE A 222 1.34 -13.48 24.82
N ALA A 223 2.60 -13.53 24.43
CA ALA A 223 3.62 -14.40 24.99
C ALA A 223 4.40 -13.65 26.07
N ASP A 224 4.31 -14.09 27.32
CA ASP A 224 4.97 -13.44 28.46
C ASP A 224 6.04 -14.37 29.06
N ASP A 225 7.31 -13.96 29.02
CA ASP A 225 8.42 -14.78 29.50
C ASP A 225 8.45 -14.99 31.03
N THR A 226 7.76 -14.12 31.78
CA THR A 226 7.62 -14.25 33.23
C THR A 226 6.81 -15.49 33.59
N THR A 227 5.75 -15.76 32.82
CA THR A 227 4.83 -16.88 33.04
C THR A 227 5.08 -18.06 32.10
N LYS A 228 5.78 -17.81 30.98
CA LYS A 228 6.02 -18.76 29.88
C LYS A 228 4.72 -19.30 29.29
N GLN A 229 3.75 -18.41 29.18
CA GLN A 229 2.45 -18.68 28.61
C GLN A 229 2.21 -17.80 27.39
N VAL A 230 1.52 -18.35 26.40
CA VAL A 230 0.87 -17.58 25.33
C VAL A 230 -0.61 -17.49 25.67
N SER A 231 -1.10 -16.30 25.97
CA SER A 231 -2.52 -16.01 26.17
C SER A 231 -3.12 -15.51 24.87
N VAL A 232 -4.11 -16.23 24.33
CA VAL A 232 -4.73 -15.94 23.04
C VAL A 232 -6.11 -15.33 23.25
N PHE A 233 -6.30 -14.15 22.68
CA PHE A 233 -7.54 -13.37 22.78
C PHE A 233 -8.20 -13.28 21.41
N VAL A 234 -9.52 -13.50 21.39
CA VAL A 234 -10.38 -13.29 20.23
C VAL A 234 -11.46 -12.30 20.63
N ASP A 235 -11.50 -11.15 19.95
CA ASP A 235 -12.37 -10.01 20.28
C ASP A 235 -12.28 -9.65 21.77
N ASP A 236 -11.05 -9.50 22.25
CA ASP A 236 -10.67 -9.13 23.62
C ASP A 236 -11.08 -10.14 24.71
N LYS A 237 -11.53 -11.34 24.33
CA LYS A 237 -11.82 -12.44 25.25
C LYS A 237 -10.72 -13.48 25.22
N LEU A 238 -10.20 -13.85 26.39
CA LEU A 238 -9.26 -14.96 26.52
C LEU A 238 -9.95 -16.26 26.10
N VAL A 239 -9.43 -16.91 25.05
CA VAL A 239 -9.97 -18.17 24.52
C VAL A 239 -9.04 -19.35 24.74
N ARG A 240 -7.74 -19.11 24.94
CA ARG A 240 -6.75 -20.17 25.22
C ARG A 240 -5.54 -19.62 25.96
N THR A 241 -4.94 -20.44 26.81
CA THR A 241 -3.63 -20.21 27.42
C THR A 241 -2.76 -21.42 27.12
N MET A 242 -1.59 -21.20 26.50
CA MET A 242 -0.73 -22.26 25.99
C MET A 242 0.66 -22.17 26.64
N PRO A 243 1.12 -23.20 27.36
CA PRO A 243 2.51 -23.27 27.80
C PRO A 243 3.45 -23.18 26.61
N THR A 244 4.50 -22.38 26.73
CA THR A 244 5.49 -22.19 25.67
C THR A 244 6.91 -22.26 26.22
N SER A 245 7.85 -22.62 25.36
CA SER A 245 9.28 -22.45 25.59
C SER A 245 9.83 -21.57 24.47
N MET A 246 10.26 -20.36 24.82
CA MET A 246 10.79 -19.38 23.87
C MET A 246 12.30 -19.52 23.68
N GLY A 247 12.91 -18.51 23.07
CA GLY A 247 14.35 -18.44 22.84
C GLY A 247 15.16 -18.48 24.15
N ARG A 248 16.13 -19.38 24.22
CA ARG A 248 16.98 -19.62 25.42
C ARG A 248 17.86 -18.43 25.82
N GLY A 249 17.97 -17.43 24.96
CA GLY A 249 18.84 -16.28 25.16
C GLY A 249 20.32 -16.57 24.91
N GLY A 250 21.14 -15.54 25.13
CA GLY A 250 22.56 -15.55 24.76
C GLY A 250 22.79 -15.36 23.26
N THR A 251 24.06 -15.43 22.87
CA THR A 251 24.51 -15.16 21.50
C THR A 251 25.58 -16.15 21.05
N THR A 252 25.72 -16.33 19.74
CA THR A 252 26.89 -16.98 19.13
C THR A 252 27.43 -16.11 18.00
N THR A 253 28.74 -16.19 17.72
CA THR A 253 29.34 -15.51 16.58
C THR A 253 29.84 -16.53 15.57
N VAL A 254 29.39 -16.42 14.32
CA VAL A 254 29.83 -17.30 13.22
C VAL A 254 30.07 -16.46 11.98
N GLY A 255 31.23 -16.63 11.33
CA GLY A 255 31.57 -15.88 10.11
C GLY A 255 31.59 -14.36 10.28
N GLY A 256 31.88 -13.86 11.50
CA GLY A 256 31.84 -12.43 11.82
C GLY A 256 30.45 -11.88 12.18
N ASN A 257 29.39 -12.68 12.06
CA ASN A 257 28.02 -12.30 12.38
C ASN A 257 27.63 -12.80 13.77
N THR A 258 27.08 -11.91 14.59
CA THR A 258 26.53 -12.27 15.91
C THR A 258 25.04 -12.60 15.78
N ILE A 259 24.68 -13.79 16.25
CA ILE A 259 23.32 -14.32 16.24
C ILE A 259 22.82 -14.41 17.68
N ALA A 260 21.68 -13.79 17.98
CA ALA A 260 21.01 -13.88 19.26
C ALA A 260 19.97 -15.02 19.26
N PHE A 261 19.88 -15.75 20.37
CA PHE A 261 18.86 -16.80 20.57
C PHE A 261 17.68 -16.30 21.41
N TRP A 262 17.54 -14.99 21.54
CA TRP A 262 16.39 -14.37 22.18
C TRP A 262 15.21 -14.29 21.22
N THR A 263 14.02 -14.60 21.71
CA THR A 263 12.79 -14.05 21.13
C THR A 263 12.76 -12.58 21.54
N GLN A 264 12.78 -11.65 20.58
CA GLN A 264 12.87 -10.23 20.90
C GLN A 264 11.52 -9.73 21.46
N PRO A 265 11.50 -8.91 22.52
CA PRO A 265 10.26 -8.31 23.02
C PRO A 265 9.77 -7.24 22.04
N GLY A 266 8.46 -7.22 21.79
CA GLY A 266 7.82 -6.29 20.85
C GLY A 266 6.53 -6.84 20.26
N ILE A 267 5.99 -6.13 19.28
CA ILE A 267 4.74 -6.45 18.62
C ILE A 267 5.05 -6.95 17.21
N TYR A 268 4.79 -8.23 16.99
CA TYR A 268 4.86 -8.90 15.70
C TYR A 268 3.47 -9.00 15.07
N THR A 269 3.44 -9.33 13.78
CA THR A 269 2.23 -9.79 13.09
C THR A 269 2.46 -11.17 12.48
N VAL A 270 1.41 -11.98 12.38
CA VAL A 270 1.47 -13.24 11.65
C VAL A 270 1.71 -12.93 10.17
N GLN A 271 2.71 -13.58 9.58
CA GLN A 271 3.09 -13.39 8.19
C GLN A 271 2.50 -14.48 7.28
N GLU A 272 2.74 -15.74 7.63
CA GLU A 272 2.29 -16.91 6.90
C GLU A 272 2.19 -18.11 7.82
N LYS A 273 1.60 -19.21 7.34
CA LYS A 273 1.58 -20.49 8.04
C LYS A 273 1.79 -21.64 7.09
N ALA A 274 2.55 -22.66 7.50
CA ALA A 274 2.80 -23.86 6.72
C ALA A 274 2.89 -25.11 7.60
N ASN A 275 2.52 -26.26 7.04
CA ASN A 275 2.52 -27.54 7.73
C ASN A 275 2.95 -28.67 6.77
N PRO A 276 4.19 -29.20 6.87
CA PRO A 276 5.29 -28.80 7.75
C PRO A 276 6.16 -27.66 7.16
N VAL A 277 7.07 -27.13 7.98
CA VAL A 277 8.18 -26.25 7.57
C VAL A 277 9.51 -26.94 7.87
N LEU A 278 10.40 -27.01 6.88
CA LEU A 278 11.80 -27.36 7.11
C LEU A 278 12.56 -26.13 7.59
N MET A 279 12.82 -26.05 8.89
CA MET A 279 13.61 -24.99 9.49
C MET A 279 15.09 -25.37 9.45
N ASP A 280 15.87 -24.61 8.71
CA ASP A 280 17.30 -24.84 8.51
C ASP A 280 18.08 -23.61 9.01
N SER A 281 18.90 -23.79 10.03
CA SER A 281 19.59 -22.67 10.68
C SER A 281 20.54 -21.92 9.76
N SER A 282 20.99 -22.57 8.68
CA SER A 282 21.89 -21.95 7.71
C SER A 282 21.21 -20.84 6.91
N THR A 283 19.88 -20.82 6.81
CA THR A 283 19.14 -19.80 6.04
C THR A 283 19.18 -18.41 6.69
N TYR A 284 19.47 -18.33 7.98
CA TYR A 284 19.72 -17.07 8.70
C TYR A 284 21.17 -16.94 9.17
N GLY A 285 22.08 -17.76 8.63
CA GLY A 285 23.53 -17.61 8.82
C GLY A 285 24.18 -18.47 9.91
N LEU A 286 23.45 -19.37 10.57
CA LEU A 286 24.02 -20.33 11.52
C LEU A 286 24.25 -21.71 10.85
N PRO A 287 25.50 -22.11 10.54
CA PRO A 287 25.74 -23.40 9.92
C PRO A 287 25.15 -24.55 10.74
N THR A 288 24.55 -25.52 10.07
CA THR A 288 23.93 -26.69 10.74
C THR A 288 24.95 -27.56 11.49
N SER A 289 26.24 -27.43 11.17
CA SER A 289 27.37 -28.09 11.86
C SER A 289 27.84 -27.35 13.12
N ALA A 290 27.39 -26.11 13.35
CA ALA A 290 27.71 -25.40 14.58
C ALA A 290 27.01 -26.07 15.78
N SER A 291 27.56 -25.89 16.99
CA SER A 291 27.00 -26.49 18.22
C SER A 291 25.54 -26.11 18.49
N SER A 292 25.11 -24.94 17.99
CA SER A 292 23.73 -24.44 18.08
C SER A 292 22.95 -24.54 16.76
N GLY A 293 23.56 -25.10 15.71
CA GLY A 293 22.94 -25.28 14.40
C GLY A 293 21.85 -26.35 14.43
N TYR A 294 20.87 -26.23 13.54
CA TYR A 294 19.78 -27.20 13.44
C TYR A 294 19.23 -27.30 12.02
N LYS A 295 18.65 -28.46 11.70
CA LYS A 295 17.84 -28.68 10.52
C LYS A 295 16.71 -29.62 10.90
N VAL A 296 15.50 -29.08 11.02
CA VAL A 296 14.36 -29.79 11.61
C VAL A 296 13.09 -29.52 10.81
N SER A 297 12.30 -30.56 10.59
CA SER A 297 10.94 -30.39 10.07
C SER A 297 10.00 -30.19 11.25
N VAL A 298 9.20 -29.13 11.23
CA VAL A 298 8.21 -28.85 12.29
C VAL A 298 6.82 -28.70 11.68
N ALA A 299 5.83 -29.28 12.37
CA ALA A 299 4.44 -29.20 11.98
C ALA A 299 3.80 -27.91 12.53
N HIS A 300 2.65 -27.55 11.93
CA HIS A 300 1.78 -26.46 12.38
C HIS A 300 2.51 -25.14 12.66
N ALA A 301 3.36 -24.71 11.75
CA ALA A 301 4.22 -23.54 11.94
C ALA A 301 3.54 -22.26 11.47
N VAL A 302 3.45 -21.27 12.36
CA VAL A 302 2.95 -19.92 12.09
C VAL A 302 4.12 -18.94 12.22
N ARG A 303 4.49 -18.29 11.11
CA ARG A 303 5.62 -17.36 11.03
C ARG A 303 5.22 -15.98 11.52
N ILE A 304 6.07 -15.37 12.34
CA ILE A 304 5.86 -14.00 12.82
C ILE A 304 7.01 -13.05 12.47
N SER A 305 8.13 -13.56 11.97
CA SER A 305 9.30 -12.74 11.60
C SER A 305 10.04 -13.28 10.37
N PRO A 306 10.59 -12.40 9.50
CA PRO A 306 11.37 -12.82 8.35
C PRO A 306 12.67 -13.54 8.73
N ASP A 307 13.25 -13.27 9.90
CA ASP A 307 14.46 -13.95 10.40
C ASP A 307 14.18 -15.34 11.01
N GLY A 308 12.94 -15.83 10.94
CA GLY A 308 12.62 -17.23 11.20
C GLY A 308 12.09 -17.52 12.60
N ILE A 309 11.40 -16.57 13.24
CA ILE A 309 10.64 -16.82 14.47
C ILE A 309 9.24 -17.33 14.12
N TYR A 310 8.86 -18.46 14.73
CA TYR A 310 7.57 -19.11 14.55
C TYR A 310 6.96 -19.53 15.89
N LEU A 311 5.63 -19.63 15.93
CA LEU A 311 4.92 -20.50 16.86
C LEU A 311 4.72 -21.85 16.15
N HIS A 312 5.18 -22.96 16.73
CA HIS A 312 5.10 -24.26 16.06
C HIS A 312 5.10 -25.43 17.04
N GLU A 313 4.76 -26.62 16.53
CA GLU A 313 4.81 -27.86 17.29
C GLU A 313 6.25 -28.21 17.66
N ARG A 314 6.47 -28.52 18.95
CA ARG A 314 7.69 -29.16 19.41
C ARG A 314 7.46 -30.07 20.61
N GLU A 315 6.88 -31.23 20.36
CA GLU A 315 6.59 -32.25 21.40
C GLU A 315 7.79 -32.62 22.28
N GLY A 316 8.98 -32.72 21.69
CA GLY A 316 10.21 -33.04 22.44
C GLY A 316 10.63 -32.01 23.49
N THR A 317 9.99 -30.84 23.56
CA THR A 317 10.27 -29.79 24.55
C THR A 317 9.11 -29.50 25.49
N VAL A 318 8.04 -30.30 25.51
CA VAL A 318 6.88 -30.11 26.42
C VAL A 318 7.30 -30.02 27.89
N TRP A 319 8.33 -30.78 28.30
CA TRP A 319 8.91 -30.71 29.65
C TRP A 319 9.42 -29.31 30.04
N ALA A 320 9.78 -28.46 29.07
CA ALA A 320 10.26 -27.10 29.27
C ALA A 320 9.16 -26.05 29.09
N GLN A 321 8.11 -26.34 28.33
CA GLN A 321 7.04 -25.39 28.02
C GLN A 321 6.28 -24.97 29.29
N GLY A 322 6.18 -23.67 29.54
CA GLY A 322 5.63 -23.13 30.79
C GLY A 322 6.65 -23.04 31.95
N SER A 323 7.91 -23.43 31.75
CA SER A 323 8.92 -23.49 32.83
C SER A 323 10.26 -22.86 32.45
N GLN A 324 10.84 -23.20 31.29
CA GLN A 324 12.13 -22.68 30.84
C GLN A 324 12.23 -22.54 29.31
N ASN A 325 13.07 -21.62 28.85
CA ASN A 325 13.29 -21.38 27.43
C ASN A 325 14.45 -22.22 26.91
N VAL A 326 14.21 -23.04 25.88
CA VAL A 326 15.23 -23.90 25.27
C VAL A 326 15.38 -23.71 23.76
N SER A 327 14.52 -22.92 23.12
CA SER A 327 14.52 -22.77 21.67
C SER A 327 15.65 -21.85 21.18
N ALA A 328 15.81 -21.75 19.86
CA ALA A 328 16.71 -20.78 19.22
C ALA A 328 16.03 -19.43 18.90
N GLY A 329 14.79 -19.21 19.38
CA GLY A 329 14.00 -18.00 19.16
C GLY A 329 12.51 -18.28 18.97
N CYS A 330 12.15 -19.43 18.41
CA CYS A 330 10.76 -19.85 18.23
C CYS A 330 10.01 -20.05 19.55
N LEU A 331 8.69 -19.97 19.49
CA LEU A 331 7.79 -20.32 20.58
C LEU A 331 7.36 -21.78 20.38
N ASN A 332 8.01 -22.68 21.12
CA ASN A 332 7.67 -24.10 21.10
C ASN A 332 6.33 -24.34 21.80
N LEU A 333 5.42 -25.06 21.15
CA LEU A 333 4.12 -25.46 21.69
C LEU A 333 3.97 -27.00 21.67
N SER A 334 3.06 -27.54 22.47
CA SER A 334 2.59 -28.93 22.28
C SER A 334 1.86 -29.06 20.94
N ALA A 335 1.73 -30.27 20.41
CA ALA A 335 1.02 -30.58 19.16
C ALA A 335 -0.40 -30.03 19.19
N GLU A 336 -1.14 -30.30 20.28
CA GLU A 336 -2.51 -29.79 20.44
C GLU A 336 -2.59 -28.25 20.38
N ASN A 337 -1.66 -27.56 21.04
CA ASN A 337 -1.64 -26.09 21.04
C ASN A 337 -1.19 -25.52 19.69
N ALA A 338 -0.20 -26.15 19.06
CA ALA A 338 0.32 -25.74 17.76
C ALA A 338 -0.74 -25.91 16.66
N GLU A 339 -1.40 -27.07 16.61
CA GLU A 339 -2.49 -27.35 15.67
C GLU A 339 -3.62 -26.34 15.82
N TRP A 340 -4.11 -26.15 17.05
CA TRP A 340 -5.17 -25.17 17.31
C TRP A 340 -4.76 -23.75 16.94
N PHE A 341 -3.54 -23.33 17.26
CA PHE A 341 -3.07 -21.99 16.92
C PHE A 341 -2.93 -21.83 15.41
N TYR A 342 -2.45 -22.86 14.72
CA TYR A 342 -2.34 -22.90 13.26
C TYR A 342 -3.71 -22.77 12.59
N GLU A 343 -4.75 -23.41 13.12
CA GLU A 343 -6.12 -23.29 12.60
C GLU A 343 -6.68 -21.88 12.81
N LEU A 344 -6.46 -21.29 13.99
CA LEU A 344 -6.93 -19.95 14.33
C LEU A 344 -6.23 -18.83 13.53
N ALA A 345 -4.90 -18.91 13.43
CA ALA A 345 -4.08 -17.81 12.97
C ALA A 345 -4.30 -17.49 11.47
N GLN A 346 -4.34 -16.20 11.16
CA GLN A 346 -4.32 -15.66 9.79
C GLN A 346 -3.26 -14.57 9.65
N PRO A 347 -2.76 -14.29 8.43
CA PRO A 347 -1.85 -13.18 8.20
C PRO A 347 -2.42 -11.85 8.71
N GLY A 348 -1.58 -11.06 9.40
CA GLY A 348 -1.96 -9.80 10.04
C GLY A 348 -2.47 -9.92 11.48
N ASP A 349 -2.69 -11.12 12.02
CA ASP A 349 -3.01 -11.30 13.45
C ASP A 349 -1.82 -10.85 14.31
N VAL A 350 -2.09 -10.36 15.52
CA VAL A 350 -1.04 -9.75 16.38
C VAL A 350 -0.44 -10.79 17.32
N VAL A 351 0.89 -10.78 17.44
CA VAL A 351 1.63 -11.54 18.47
C VAL A 351 2.54 -10.59 19.25
N GLU A 352 2.23 -10.36 20.51
CA GLU A 352 3.01 -9.54 21.42
C GLU A 352 3.93 -10.41 22.27
N VAL A 353 5.23 -10.14 22.25
CA VAL A 353 6.23 -10.81 23.09
C VAL A 353 6.67 -9.84 24.18
N ARG A 354 6.59 -10.28 25.44
CA ARG A 354 6.86 -9.45 26.61
C ARG A 354 7.88 -10.11 27.53
N ASN A 355 8.61 -9.27 28.26
CA ASN A 355 9.45 -9.64 29.41
C ASN A 355 10.62 -10.60 29.13
N THR A 356 10.98 -10.82 27.85
CA THR A 356 12.21 -11.54 27.47
C THR A 356 13.45 -10.65 27.66
N GLY A 357 14.62 -11.26 27.87
CA GLY A 357 15.90 -10.52 27.98
C GLY A 357 16.52 -10.05 26.66
N GLY A 358 15.83 -10.20 25.53
CA GLY A 358 16.27 -9.74 24.21
C GLY A 358 16.25 -8.22 24.05
N ALA A 359 16.90 -7.73 22.99
CA ALA A 359 16.81 -6.34 22.55
C ALA A 359 15.43 -6.06 21.93
N PRO A 360 14.90 -4.83 21.98
CA PRO A 360 13.60 -4.52 21.38
C PRO A 360 13.49 -4.93 19.91
N LEU A 361 12.33 -5.45 19.53
CA LEU A 361 12.03 -5.88 18.16
C LEU A 361 12.23 -4.73 17.18
N GLN A 362 13.03 -4.97 16.14
CA GLN A 362 13.30 -3.96 15.11
C GLN A 362 12.28 -4.04 13.98
N GLN A 363 12.09 -2.93 13.27
CA GLN A 363 11.13 -2.85 12.17
C GLN A 363 11.36 -3.91 11.08
N TRP A 364 12.62 -4.14 10.66
CA TRP A 364 12.92 -5.14 9.64
C TRP A 364 12.60 -6.59 10.07
N GLN A 365 12.46 -6.85 11.37
CA GLN A 365 12.07 -8.14 11.94
C GLN A 365 10.54 -8.27 12.06
N ASN A 366 9.79 -7.56 11.21
CA ASN A 366 8.33 -7.44 11.30
C ASN A 366 7.85 -6.68 12.56
N GLY A 367 8.65 -5.70 12.99
CA GLY A 367 8.40 -4.88 14.18
C GLY A 367 7.74 -3.54 13.91
N ASP A 368 6.98 -3.40 12.81
CA ASP A 368 6.30 -2.15 12.42
C ASP A 368 5.45 -1.53 13.54
N TRP A 369 4.79 -2.37 14.34
CA TRP A 369 3.98 -1.95 15.49
C TRP A 369 4.81 -1.62 16.75
N SER A 370 6.07 -2.04 16.79
CA SER A 370 7.02 -1.64 17.84
C SER A 370 7.61 -0.23 17.60
N VAL A 371 7.44 0.34 16.40
CA VAL A 371 7.86 1.72 16.11
C VAL A 371 6.87 2.70 16.75
N PRO A 372 7.32 3.64 17.60
CA PRO A 372 6.45 4.66 18.17
C PRO A 372 5.73 5.47 17.08
N TRP A 373 4.48 5.84 17.32
CA TRP A 373 3.65 6.52 16.32
C TRP A 373 4.26 7.82 15.80
N ASP A 374 4.86 8.63 16.66
CA ASP A 374 5.48 9.90 16.23
C ASP A 374 6.69 9.65 15.34
N THR A 375 7.46 8.58 15.59
CA THR A 375 8.55 8.15 14.71
C THR A 375 8.01 7.62 13.38
N TRP A 376 6.91 6.86 13.40
CA TRP A 376 6.24 6.37 12.20
C TRP A 376 5.78 7.53 11.30
N LEU A 377 5.04 8.48 11.88
CA LEU A 377 4.55 9.67 11.17
C LEU A 377 5.70 10.54 10.65
N ALA A 378 6.79 10.69 11.40
CA ALA A 378 7.98 11.41 10.95
C ALA A 378 8.67 10.74 9.74
N GLY A 379 8.49 9.43 9.57
CA GLY A 379 9.01 8.67 8.42
C GLY A 379 8.16 8.76 7.14
N SER A 380 6.99 9.40 7.18
CA SER A 380 6.23 9.81 5.99
C SER A 380 6.99 10.87 5.21
N ALA A 381 6.99 10.81 3.88
CA ALA A 381 7.53 11.87 3.04
C ALA A 381 6.62 13.12 3.02
N LEU A 382 5.35 12.97 3.41
CA LEU A 382 4.37 14.05 3.50
C LEU A 382 4.21 14.60 4.92
N HIS A 383 4.71 13.88 5.93
CA HIS A 383 4.55 14.20 7.36
C HIS A 383 3.09 14.43 7.78
N GLN A 384 2.16 13.72 7.13
CA GLN A 384 0.73 13.94 7.27
C GLN A 384 -0.04 12.63 7.46
N LEU A 385 -1.18 12.75 8.14
CA LEU A 385 -2.14 11.66 8.24
C LEU A 385 -2.84 11.47 6.90
N THR A 386 -3.14 10.21 6.59
CA THR A 386 -3.85 9.77 5.41
C THR A 386 -5.17 9.14 5.86
N ASN A 387 -6.27 9.83 5.60
CA ASN A 387 -7.60 9.30 5.27
C ASN A 387 -8.61 10.44 5.06
N ARG A 388 -9.53 10.25 4.11
CA ARG A 388 -10.83 10.92 4.00
C ARG A 388 -11.92 9.86 4.01
#